data_AF-A0A218Q149-F1
#
_entry.id   AF-A0A218Q149-F1
#
_cell.length_a   1.000
_cell.length_b   1.000
_cell.length_c   1.000
_cell.angle_alpha   90.00
_cell.angle_beta   90.00
_cell.angle_gamma   90.00
#
_symmetry.space_group_name_H-M   'P 1'
#
loop_
_entity.id
_entity.type
_entity.pdbx_description
1 polymer ?
#
loop_
_entity_poly.entity_id
_entity_poly.type
_entity_poly.pdbx_seq_one_letter_code
_entity_poly.pdbx_strand_id
1 'polypeptide(L)'
;MGASGSGKSTLMNIFGCLDRPTAGNYIFEGRNLTTFDDDELAYIRNQRIGFVFQQFNLLARATALENVMLPMIYANLPQPKRRERALSALRMVGLGDRISNRPNQLSGGQQQRVAN
;
A
#
# COMPACT_ATOMS: atom_id res chain seq x y z
N MET A 1 14.23 0.99 17.60
CA MET A 1 14.79 -0.19 16.91
C MET A 1 14.81 -1.36 17.90
N GLY A 2 14.59 -2.59 17.45
CA GLY A 2 14.64 -3.79 18.31
C GLY A 2 15.33 -4.95 17.60
N ALA A 3 15.91 -5.90 18.34
CA ALA A 3 16.70 -7.01 17.81
C ALA A 3 15.91 -7.88 16.79
N SER A 4 16.61 -8.55 15.87
CA SER A 4 15.96 -9.53 14.99
C SER A 4 15.20 -10.57 15.82
N GLY A 5 14.01 -10.97 15.37
CA GLY A 5 13.14 -11.90 16.12
C GLY A 5 12.29 -11.28 17.23
N SER A 6 12.42 -9.98 17.54
CA SER A 6 11.62 -9.33 18.60
C SER A 6 10.13 -9.11 18.25
N GLY A 7 9.59 -9.75 17.21
CA GLY A 7 8.18 -9.63 16.80
C GLY A 7 7.77 -8.34 16.07
N LYS A 8 8.70 -7.45 15.72
CA LYS A 8 8.37 -6.16 15.05
C LYS A 8 7.60 -6.35 13.75
N SER A 9 8.02 -7.28 12.91
CA SER A 9 7.34 -7.56 11.64
C SER A 9 5.94 -8.14 11.87
N THR A 10 5.80 -9.04 12.84
CA THR A 10 4.51 -9.57 13.27
C THR A 10 3.58 -8.45 13.75
N LEU A 11 4.08 -7.53 14.57
CA LEU A 11 3.29 -6.38 15.03
C LEU A 11 2.89 -5.46 13.87
N MET A 12 3.81 -5.17 12.95
CA MET A 12 3.51 -4.39 11.74
C MET A 12 2.45 -5.07 10.86
N ASN A 13 2.49 -6.40 10.73
CA ASN A 13 1.47 -7.14 9.99
C ASN A 13 0.11 -7.07 10.67
N ILE A 14 0.05 -7.19 12.00
CA ILE A 14 -1.20 -7.05 12.75
C ILE A 14 -1.79 -5.64 12.58
N PHE A 15 -0.97 -4.59 12.70
CA PHE A 15 -1.41 -3.21 12.41
C PHE A 15 -1.82 -3.03 10.95
N GLY A 16 -1.16 -3.73 10.04
CA GLY A 16 -1.53 -3.80 8.64
C GLY A 16 -2.79 -4.62 8.36
N CYS A 17 -3.43 -5.23 9.36
CA CYS A 17 -4.50 -6.20 9.16
C CYS A 17 -4.11 -7.36 8.21
N LEU A 18 -2.81 -7.68 8.10
CA LEU A 18 -2.29 -8.82 7.33
C LEU A 18 -2.23 -10.09 8.18
N ASP A 19 -2.09 -9.93 9.50
CA ASP A 19 -2.17 -10.98 10.49
C ASP A 19 -3.22 -10.62 11.55
N ARG A 20 -3.70 -11.62 12.29
CA ARG A 20 -4.61 -11.43 13.43
C ARG A 20 -3.88 -11.69 14.76
N PRO A 21 -4.19 -10.94 15.82
CA PRO A 21 -3.71 -11.29 17.15
C PRO A 21 -4.34 -12.64 17.55
N THR A 22 -3.53 -13.54 18.13
CA THR A 22 -4.03 -14.82 18.64
C THR A 22 -4.88 -14.67 19.90
N ALA A 23 -4.67 -13.58 20.65
CA ALA A 23 -5.46 -13.19 21.81
C ALA A 23 -5.45 -11.66 21.97
N GLY A 24 -6.46 -11.13 22.66
CA GLY A 24 -6.63 -9.69 22.88
C GLY A 24 -7.45 -9.01 21.78
N ASN A 25 -7.57 -7.68 21.87
CA ASN A 25 -8.39 -6.87 20.98
C ASN A 25 -7.53 -5.85 20.22
N TYR A 26 -7.78 -5.71 18.93
CA TYR A 26 -7.21 -4.66 18.10
C TYR A 26 -8.29 -3.62 17.78
N ILE A 27 -8.18 -2.45 18.40
CA ILE A 27 -9.13 -1.34 18.20
C ILE A 27 -8.48 -0.30 17.30
N PHE A 28 -9.12 0.01 16.18
CA PHE A 28 -8.68 1.01 15.21
C PHE A 28 -9.85 1.91 14.82
N GLU A 29 -9.67 3.24 14.91
CA GLU A 29 -10.74 4.24 14.70
C GLU A 29 -12.03 3.92 15.48
N GLY A 30 -11.88 3.42 16.73
CA GLY A 30 -12.99 3.07 17.62
C GLY A 30 -13.69 1.74 17.29
N ARG A 31 -13.21 0.99 16.30
CA ARG A 31 -13.78 -0.30 15.88
C ARG A 31 -12.89 -1.45 16.32
N ASN A 32 -13.47 -2.51 16.88
CA ASN A 32 -12.73 -3.72 17.19
C ASN A 32 -12.53 -4.55 15.92
N LEU A 33 -11.35 -4.48 15.32
CA LEU A 33 -11.01 -5.20 14.10
C LEU A 33 -10.75 -6.69 14.34
N THR A 34 -10.57 -7.13 15.59
CA THR A 34 -10.39 -8.57 15.90
C THR A 34 -11.61 -9.40 15.51
N THR A 35 -12.80 -8.80 15.47
CA THR A 35 -14.05 -9.49 15.13
C THR A 35 -14.38 -9.44 13.64
N PHE A 36 -13.56 -8.77 12.82
CA PHE A 36 -13.81 -8.57 11.40
C PHE A 36 -13.39 -9.80 10.59
N ASP A 37 -14.17 -10.14 9.57
CA ASP A 37 -13.81 -11.18 8.61
C ASP A 37 -12.71 -10.71 7.62
N ASP A 38 -12.29 -11.60 6.72
CA ASP A 38 -11.18 -11.31 5.80
C ASP A 38 -11.50 -10.20 4.78
N ASP A 39 -12.77 -10.07 4.39
CA ASP A 39 -13.24 -9.06 3.42
C ASP A 39 -13.35 -7.69 4.09
N GLU A 40 -13.87 -7.64 5.31
CA GLU A 40 -13.90 -6.43 6.14
C GLU A 40 -12.49 -5.92 6.43
N LEU A 41 -11.56 -6.82 6.76
CA LEU A 41 -10.15 -6.46 6.94
C LEU A 41 -9.52 -6.00 5.61
N ALA A 42 -9.85 -6.63 4.48
CA ALA A 42 -9.38 -6.19 3.16
C ALA A 42 -9.86 -4.77 2.83
N TYR A 43 -11.09 -4.44 3.18
CA TYR A 43 -11.64 -3.10 3.01
C TYR A 43 -10.90 -2.07 3.87
N ILE A 44 -10.64 -2.38 5.15
CA ILE A 44 -9.83 -1.52 6.03
C ILE A 44 -8.42 -1.33 5.47
N ARG A 45 -7.75 -2.41 5.03
CA ARG A 45 -6.44 -2.33 4.38
C ARG A 45 -6.45 -1.37 3.21
N ASN A 46 -7.43 -1.50 2.32
CA ASN A 46 -7.51 -0.70 1.12
C ASN A 46 -7.78 0.80 1.39
N GLN A 47 -8.61 1.11 2.40
CA GLN A 47 -9.09 2.48 2.63
C GLN A 47 -8.28 3.26 3.66
N ARG A 48 -7.61 2.56 4.60
CA ARG A 48 -6.99 3.20 5.77
C ARG A 48 -5.50 2.93 5.91
N ILE A 49 -4.95 1.95 5.18
CA ILE A 49 -3.58 1.49 5.39
C ILE A 49 -2.80 1.59 4.07
N GLY A 50 -1.74 2.39 4.08
CA GLY A 50 -0.71 2.38 3.04
C GLY A 50 0.51 1.56 3.49
N PHE A 51 0.99 0.66 2.64
CA PHE A 51 2.21 -0.11 2.93
C PHE A 51 3.39 0.43 2.13
N VAL A 52 4.48 0.71 2.83
CA VAL A 52 5.77 1.02 2.23
C VAL A 52 6.76 -0.07 2.62
N PHE A 53 7.34 -0.73 1.63
CA PHE A 53 8.27 -1.85 1.82
C PHE A 53 9.70 -1.43 1.49
N GLN A 54 10.69 -2.08 2.12
CA GLN A 54 12.11 -1.83 1.84
C GLN A 54 12.49 -2.17 0.38
N GLN A 55 11.85 -3.18 -0.22
CA GLN A 55 12.08 -3.58 -1.62
C GLN A 55 11.04 -3.00 -2.60
N PHE A 56 10.25 -2.01 -2.18
CA PHE A 56 9.22 -1.28 -2.94
C PHE A 56 8.04 -2.13 -3.46
N ASN A 57 8.21 -3.43 -3.70
CA ASN A 57 7.18 -4.38 -4.15
C ASN A 57 6.37 -3.90 -5.37
N LEU A 58 7.01 -3.18 -6.30
CA LEU A 58 6.37 -2.75 -7.55
C LEU A 58 6.17 -3.94 -8.50
N LEU A 59 5.02 -3.96 -9.17
CA LEU A 59 4.74 -4.91 -10.24
C LEU A 59 5.65 -4.61 -11.44
N ALA A 60 6.63 -5.49 -11.68
CA ALA A 60 7.70 -5.28 -12.68
C ALA A 60 7.19 -5.06 -14.12
N ARG A 61 6.03 -5.61 -14.47
CA ARG A 61 5.44 -5.50 -15.81
C ARG A 61 4.55 -4.27 -15.99
N ALA A 62 4.13 -3.65 -14.88
CA ALA A 62 3.28 -2.47 -14.86
C ALA A 62 4.13 -1.19 -14.86
N THR A 63 3.57 -0.13 -15.41
CA THR A 63 4.13 1.23 -15.38
C THR A 63 4.00 1.86 -13.99
N ALA A 64 4.71 2.96 -13.73
CA ALA A 64 4.54 3.73 -12.50
C ALA A 64 3.08 4.15 -12.28
N LEU A 65 2.40 4.58 -13.35
CA LEU A 65 0.98 4.94 -13.28
C LEU A 65 0.09 3.76 -12.89
N GLU A 66 0.32 2.58 -13.47
CA GLU A 66 -0.46 1.37 -13.17
C GLU A 66 -0.22 0.87 -11.74
N ASN A 67 1.02 0.92 -11.25
CA ASN A 67 1.35 0.58 -9.86
C ASN A 67 0.59 1.49 -8.88
N VAL A 68 0.58 2.81 -9.12
CA VAL A 68 -0.14 3.76 -8.25
C VAL A 68 -1.67 3.62 -8.37
N MET A 69 -2.19 3.21 -9.53
CA MET A 69 -3.62 2.96 -9.70
C MET A 69 -4.11 1.67 -9.03
N LEU A 70 -3.23 0.69 -8.80
CA LEU A 70 -3.60 -0.66 -8.37
C LEU A 70 -4.49 -0.68 -7.11
N PRO A 71 -4.18 0.04 -6.01
CA PRO A 71 -5.04 0.05 -4.82
C PRO A 71 -6.45 0.59 -5.14
N MET A 72 -6.56 1.54 -6.07
CA MET A 72 -7.84 2.12 -6.46
C MET A 72 -8.70 1.17 -7.30
N ILE A 73 -8.10 0.13 -7.89
CA ILE A 73 -8.84 -0.95 -8.55
C ILE A 73 -9.64 -1.73 -7.51
N TYR A 74 -8.99 -2.12 -6.41
CA TYR A 74 -9.65 -2.81 -5.29
C TYR A 74 -10.65 -1.92 -4.55
N ALA A 75 -10.48 -0.60 -4.60
CA ALA A 75 -11.46 0.37 -4.12
C ALA A 75 -12.68 0.55 -5.04
N ASN A 76 -12.77 -0.19 -6.17
CA ASN A 76 -13.81 -0.05 -7.20
C ASN A 76 -13.96 1.37 -7.77
N LEU A 77 -12.88 2.16 -7.82
CA LEU A 77 -12.93 3.48 -8.45
C LEU A 77 -13.02 3.36 -9.99
N PRO A 78 -13.88 4.17 -10.66
CA PRO A 78 -13.92 4.23 -12.11
C PRO A 78 -12.57 4.61 -12.72
N GLN A 79 -12.23 4.00 -13.87
CA GLN A 79 -10.94 4.17 -14.52
C GLN A 79 -10.51 5.64 -14.72
N PRO A 80 -11.38 6.57 -15.16
CA PRO A 80 -10.99 7.98 -15.33
C PRO A 80 -10.52 8.62 -14.01
N LYS A 81 -11.25 8.36 -12.92
CA LYS A 81 -10.91 8.88 -11.58
C LYS A 81 -9.61 8.27 -11.04
N ARG A 82 -9.36 6.98 -11.27
CA ARG A 82 -8.10 6.33 -10.89
C ARG A 82 -6.91 6.97 -11.58
N ARG A 83 -7.03 7.17 -12.89
CA ARG A 83 -5.96 7.77 -13.71
C ARG A 83 -5.66 9.19 -13.24
N GLU A 84 -6.68 10.01 -13.02
CA GLU A 84 -6.52 11.39 -12.54
C GLU A 84 -5.79 11.44 -11.18
N ARG A 85 -6.26 10.65 -10.21
CA ARG A 85 -5.64 10.60 -8.87
C ARG A 85 -4.21 10.10 -8.91
N ALA A 86 -3.93 9.04 -9.68
CA ALA A 86 -2.60 8.49 -9.81
C ALA A 86 -1.62 9.46 -10.50
N LEU A 87 -2.08 10.20 -11.52
CA LEU A 87 -1.28 11.26 -12.13
C LEU A 87 -0.99 12.40 -11.15
N SER A 88 -1.97 12.78 -10.33
CA SER A 88 -1.76 13.79 -9.28
C SER A 88 -0.72 13.32 -8.25
N ALA A 89 -0.85 12.09 -7.76
CA ALA A 89 0.10 11.49 -6.82
C ALA A 89 1.52 11.46 -7.38
N LEU A 90 1.70 10.97 -8.61
CA LEU A 90 3.00 10.93 -9.26
C LEU A 90 3.60 12.32 -9.48
N ARG A 91 2.78 13.34 -9.77
CA ARG A 91 3.26 14.73 -9.86
C ARG A 91 3.71 15.28 -8.51
N MET A 92 2.99 15.00 -7.42
CA MET A 92 3.37 15.46 -6.08
C MET A 92 4.74 14.92 -5.64
N VAL A 93 5.11 13.72 -6.08
CA VAL A 93 6.41 13.11 -5.79
C VAL A 93 7.47 13.36 -6.89
N GLY A 94 7.22 14.28 -7.83
CA GLY A 94 8.17 14.68 -8.86
C GLY A 94 8.41 13.63 -9.95
N LEU A 95 7.41 12.80 -10.25
CA LEU A 95 7.46 11.73 -11.26
C LEU A 95 6.46 11.91 -12.40
N GLY A 96 5.98 13.15 -12.63
CA GLY A 96 5.03 13.46 -13.70
C GLY A 96 5.48 13.01 -15.09
N ASP A 97 6.78 13.13 -15.40
CA ASP A 97 7.34 12.76 -16.71
C ASP A 97 7.73 11.28 -16.80
N ARG A 98 7.51 10.51 -15.73
CA ARG A 98 7.91 9.09 -15.62
C ARG A 98 6.73 8.15 -15.50
N ILE A 99 5.51 8.64 -15.78
CA ILE A 99 4.26 7.90 -15.60
C ILE A 99 4.22 6.57 -16.39
N SER A 100 4.87 6.53 -17.55
CA SER A 100 4.89 5.35 -18.44
C SER A 100 6.12 4.45 -18.23
N ASN A 101 7.03 4.82 -17.33
CA ASN A 101 8.22 4.03 -17.04
C ASN A 101 7.84 2.80 -16.23
N ARG A 102 8.42 1.65 -16.57
CA ARG A 102 8.40 0.44 -15.75
C ARG A 102 9.46 0.53 -14.64
N PRO A 103 9.35 -0.26 -13.55
CA PRO A 103 10.29 -0.22 -12.43
C PRO A 103 11.77 -0.34 -12.83
N ASN A 104 12.09 -1.20 -13.81
CA ASN A 104 13.46 -1.37 -14.31
C ASN A 104 14.03 -0.14 -15.07
N GLN A 105 13.19 0.85 -15.39
CA GLN A 105 13.57 2.11 -16.03
C GLN A 105 13.61 3.27 -15.02
N LEU A 106 13.46 2.98 -13.72
CA LEU A 106 13.46 3.95 -12.63
C LEU A 106 14.64 3.66 -11.70
N SER A 107 15.28 4.72 -11.20
CA SER A 107 16.28 4.57 -10.14
C SER A 107 15.62 4.07 -8.84
N GLY A 108 16.40 3.51 -7.92
CA GLY A 108 15.87 3.02 -6.64
C GLY A 108 15.08 4.09 -5.87
N GLY A 109 15.60 5.32 -5.82
CA GLY A 109 14.88 6.44 -5.19
C GLY A 109 13.60 6.84 -5.92
N GLN A 110 13.54 6.68 -7.25
CA GLN A 110 12.30 6.88 -8.01
C GLN A 110 11.30 5.76 -7.75
N GLN A 111 11.74 4.50 -7.70
CA GLN A 111 10.88 3.36 -7.34
C GLN A 111 10.30 3.53 -5.93
N GLN A 112 11.10 3.98 -4.97
CA GLN A 112 10.62 4.29 -3.63
C GLN A 112 9.52 5.37 -3.64
N ARG A 113 9.68 6.42 -4.44
CA ARG A 113 8.66 7.47 -4.59
C ARG A 113 7.40 7.00 -5.31
N VAL A 114 7.47 6.00 -6.19
CA VAL A 114 6.27 5.37 -6.77
C VAL A 114 5.52 4.54 -5.71
N ALA A 115 6.24 3.92 -4.78
CA ALA A 115 5.67 3.08 -3.73
C ALA A 115 5.13 3.88 -2.51
N ASN A 116 5.41 5.18 -2.42
CA ASN A 116 4.96 6.07 -1.35
C ASN A 116 3.67 6.80 -1.73
#